data_AF-A0A5S5D0E5-F1
#
_entry.id   AF-A0A5S5D0E5-F1
#
_cell.length_a   1.000
_cell.length_b   1.000
_cell.length_c   1.000
_cell.angle_alpha   90.00
_cell.angle_beta   90.00
_cell.angle_gamma   90.00
#
_symmetry.space_group_name_H-M   'P 1'
#
loop_
_entity.id
_entity.type
_entity.pdbx_description
1 polymer ?
#
loop_
_entity_poly.entity_id
_entity_poly.type
_entity_poly.pdbx_seq_one_letter_code
_entity_poly.pdbx_strand_id
1 'polypeptide(L)'
;MRERLLNAPVWVLSVVTGGLFGLFWVLYMRLGEAESWAEALVYGGLMGLFFGAIMGPVTHRQNRGVREAAARSPEGLSRRVRRAASRGPVPADPDVRGAAHQLALAQLEPLERQRRWGPAFLLLMTALAAALAVTGSAWWWVGAASWAAFAAAHRYLLLRLRRRAALLDPAAG
;
A
#
# COMPACT_ATOMS: atom_id res chain seq x y z
N MET A 1 -7.99 15.09 -2.32
CA MET A 1 -8.33 13.69 -2.69
C MET A 1 -7.97 12.68 -1.59
N ARG A 2 -6.73 12.66 -1.07
CA ARG A 2 -6.28 11.67 -0.06
C ARG A 2 -7.12 11.65 1.23
N GLU A 3 -7.51 12.80 1.79
CA GLU A 3 -8.38 12.86 2.98
C GLU A 3 -9.77 12.26 2.74
N ARG A 4 -10.34 12.45 1.54
CA ARG A 4 -11.64 11.84 1.18
C ARG A 4 -11.55 10.32 1.18
N LEU A 5 -10.44 9.76 0.66
CA LEU A 5 -10.22 8.31 0.65
C LEU A 5 -9.93 7.73 2.04
N LEU A 6 -9.23 8.48 2.91
CA LEU A 6 -8.98 8.03 4.28
C LEU A 6 -10.28 7.84 5.07
N ASN A 7 -11.27 8.69 4.83
CA ASN A 7 -12.58 8.65 5.48
C ASN A 7 -13.65 7.90 4.67
N ALA A 8 -13.28 7.31 3.53
CA ALA A 8 -14.22 6.64 2.66
C ALA A 8 -14.81 5.38 3.33
N PRO A 9 -16.10 5.07 3.07
CA PRO A 9 -16.69 3.82 3.49
C PRO A 9 -16.01 2.64 2.78
N VAL A 10 -16.09 1.44 3.38
CA VAL A 10 -15.42 0.23 2.88
C VAL A 10 -15.77 -0.06 1.43
N TRP A 11 -17.03 0.14 1.02
CA TRP A 11 -17.46 -0.12 -0.36
C TRP A 11 -16.77 0.80 -1.37
N VAL A 12 -16.55 2.08 -1.05
CA VAL A 12 -15.82 3.02 -1.94
C VAL A 12 -14.37 2.55 -2.08
N LEU A 13 -13.73 2.16 -0.97
CA LEU A 13 -12.37 1.64 -1.02
C LEU A 13 -12.29 0.36 -1.86
N SER A 14 -13.28 -0.52 -1.72
CA SER A 14 -13.37 -1.78 -2.49
C SER A 14 -13.52 -1.52 -3.99
N VAL A 15 -14.38 -0.57 -4.37
CA VAL A 15 -14.60 -0.19 -5.78
C VAL A 15 -13.35 0.48 -6.35
N VAL A 16 -12.70 1.38 -5.60
CA VAL A 16 -11.50 2.07 -6.08
C VAL A 16 -10.33 1.10 -6.24
N THR A 17 -10.03 0.28 -5.23
CA THR A 17 -8.92 -0.68 -5.31
C THR A 17 -9.20 -1.78 -6.32
N GLY A 18 -10.42 -2.32 -6.32
CA GLY A 18 -10.86 -3.34 -7.27
C GLY A 18 -10.90 -2.83 -8.70
N GLY A 19 -11.40 -1.62 -8.93
CA GLY A 19 -11.43 -1.01 -10.27
C GLY A 19 -10.05 -0.73 -10.83
N LEU A 20 -9.13 -0.20 -10.03
CA LEU A 20 -7.74 0.00 -10.45
C LEU A 20 -7.02 -1.33 -10.75
N PHE A 21 -7.23 -2.33 -9.90
CA PHE A 21 -6.65 -3.65 -10.09
C PHE A 21 -7.23 -4.37 -11.32
N GLY A 22 -8.55 -4.32 -11.47
CA GLY A 22 -9.24 -4.89 -12.62
C GLY A 22 -8.80 -4.24 -13.92
N LEU A 23 -8.71 -2.90 -13.98
CA LEU A 23 -8.21 -2.17 -15.14
C LEU A 23 -6.76 -2.57 -15.47
N PHE A 24 -5.90 -2.65 -14.47
CA PHE A 24 -4.54 -3.16 -14.65
C PHE A 24 -4.55 -4.56 -15.26
N TRP A 25 -5.42 -5.46 -14.77
CA TRP A 25 -5.51 -6.83 -15.24
C TRP A 25 -6.07 -6.93 -16.67
N VAL A 26 -7.07 -6.13 -17.04
CA VAL A 26 -7.56 -6.02 -18.42
C VAL A 26 -6.42 -5.66 -19.35
N LEU A 27 -5.64 -4.62 -19.01
CA LEU A 27 -4.53 -4.16 -19.83
C LEU A 27 -3.41 -5.20 -19.90
N TYR A 28 -3.09 -5.84 -18.77
CA TYR A 28 -2.09 -6.90 -18.71
C TYR A 28 -2.45 -8.07 -19.62
N MET A 29 -3.68 -8.58 -19.52
CA MET A 29 -4.16 -9.69 -20.35
C MET A 29 -4.23 -9.29 -21.82
N ARG A 30 -4.77 -8.11 -22.12
CA ARG A 30 -4.91 -7.63 -23.50
C ARG A 30 -3.56 -7.49 -24.22
N LEU A 31 -2.52 -7.09 -23.50
CA LEU A 31 -1.18 -6.89 -24.07
C LEU A 31 -0.36 -8.19 -24.13
N GLY A 32 -0.65 -9.17 -23.28
CA GLY A 32 0.16 -10.38 -23.15
C GLY A 32 -0.42 -11.66 -23.78
N GLU A 33 -1.72 -11.92 -23.61
CA GLU A 33 -2.28 -13.26 -23.78
C GLU A 33 -3.68 -13.31 -24.41
N ALA A 34 -4.53 -12.31 -24.21
CA ALA A 34 -5.95 -12.40 -24.61
C ALA A 34 -6.15 -12.17 -26.12
N GLU A 35 -6.86 -13.10 -26.77
CA GLU A 35 -7.23 -12.99 -28.18
C GLU A 35 -8.32 -11.95 -28.39
N SER A 36 -9.17 -11.70 -27.37
CA SER A 36 -10.28 -10.75 -27.46
C SER A 36 -10.37 -9.77 -26.30
N TRP A 37 -10.92 -8.58 -26.57
CA TRP A 37 -11.23 -7.58 -25.54
C TRP A 37 -12.29 -8.07 -24.55
N ALA A 38 -13.25 -8.88 -25.01
CA ALA A 38 -14.32 -9.42 -24.15
C ALA A 38 -13.74 -10.31 -23.06
N GLU A 39 -12.83 -11.23 -23.42
CA GLU A 39 -12.14 -12.09 -22.47
C GLU A 39 -11.34 -11.30 -21.44
N ALA A 40 -10.53 -10.33 -21.90
CA ALA A 40 -9.75 -9.47 -21.00
C ALA A 40 -10.65 -8.70 -20.01
N LEU A 41 -11.78 -8.17 -20.48
CA LEU A 41 -12.77 -7.47 -19.65
C LEU A 41 -13.41 -8.39 -18.61
N VAL A 42 -13.78 -9.62 -18.99
CA VAL A 42 -14.37 -10.61 -18.06
C VAL A 42 -13.37 -10.97 -16.96
N TYR A 43 -12.15 -11.37 -17.33
CA TYR A 43 -11.12 -11.71 -16.34
C TYR A 43 -10.74 -10.52 -15.46
N GLY A 44 -10.55 -9.34 -16.04
CA GLY A 44 -10.24 -8.14 -15.28
C GLY A 44 -11.36 -7.71 -14.35
N GLY A 45 -12.62 -7.85 -14.77
CA GLY A 45 -13.79 -7.62 -13.93
C GLY A 45 -13.87 -8.56 -12.74
N LEU A 46 -13.69 -9.87 -12.97
CA LEU A 46 -13.71 -10.89 -11.91
C LEU A 46 -12.57 -10.68 -10.91
N MET A 47 -11.35 -10.48 -11.41
CA MET A 47 -10.16 -10.25 -10.57
C MET A 47 -10.26 -8.92 -9.81
N GLY A 48 -10.75 -7.86 -10.45
CA GLY A 48 -11.00 -6.57 -9.81
C GLY A 48 -12.03 -6.68 -8.69
N LEU A 49 -13.14 -7.38 -8.92
CA LEU A 49 -14.18 -7.60 -7.92
C LEU A 49 -13.63 -8.37 -6.71
N PHE A 50 -12.97 -9.50 -6.96
CA PHE A 50 -12.39 -10.34 -5.90
C PHE A 50 -11.34 -9.55 -5.08
N PHE A 51 -10.43 -8.88 -5.77
CA PHE A 51 -9.38 -8.09 -5.13
C PHE A 51 -9.97 -6.92 -4.32
N GLY A 52 -10.94 -6.20 -4.88
CA GLY A 52 -11.64 -5.10 -4.22
C GLY A 52 -12.35 -5.56 -2.94
N ALA A 53 -13.03 -6.70 -2.99
CA ALA A 53 -13.75 -7.26 -1.84
C ALA A 53 -12.83 -7.61 -0.67
N ILE A 54 -11.60 -8.07 -0.94
CA ILE A 54 -10.61 -8.39 0.11
C ILE A 54 -9.87 -7.13 0.56
N MET A 55 -9.38 -6.34 -0.38
CA MET A 55 -8.48 -5.22 -0.07
C MET A 55 -9.22 -4.00 0.46
N GLY A 56 -10.48 -3.78 0.11
CA GLY A 56 -11.28 -2.69 0.67
C GLY A 56 -11.36 -2.71 2.20
N PRO A 57 -11.80 -3.83 2.82
CA PRO A 57 -11.80 -3.99 4.28
C PRO A 57 -10.39 -3.89 4.90
N VAL A 58 -9.38 -4.48 4.26
CA VAL A 58 -7.97 -4.40 4.73
C VAL A 58 -7.49 -2.95 4.76
N THR A 59 -7.68 -2.21 3.67
CA THR A 59 -7.34 -0.78 3.58
C THR A 59 -8.15 0.05 4.56
N HIS A 60 -9.43 -0.24 4.75
CA HIS A 60 -10.26 0.46 5.73
C HIS A 60 -9.73 0.26 7.17
N ARG A 61 -9.32 -0.97 7.51
CA ARG A 61 -8.72 -1.30 8.81
C ARG A 61 -7.36 -0.60 8.99
N GLN A 62 -6.54 -0.53 7.95
CA GLN A 62 -5.27 0.20 7.97
C GLN A 62 -5.49 1.72 8.14
N ASN A 63 -6.48 2.29 7.44
CA ASN A 63 -6.83 3.71 7.54
C ASN A 63 -7.41 4.08 8.91
N ARG A 64 -8.00 3.12 9.65
CA ARG A 64 -8.49 3.36 11.00
C ARG A 64 -7.38 3.85 11.94
N GLY A 65 -6.21 3.21 11.97
CA GLY A 65 -5.09 3.65 12.81
C GLY A 65 -4.59 5.05 12.45
N VAL A 66 -4.59 5.38 11.16
CA VAL A 66 -4.24 6.74 10.68
C VAL A 66 -5.26 7.78 11.11
N ARG A 67 -6.56 7.45 11.08
CA ARG A 67 -7.64 8.33 11.54
C ARG A 67 -7.61 8.54 13.06
N GLU A 68 -7.34 7.48 13.82
CA GLU A 68 -7.21 7.55 15.28
C GLU A 68 -5.97 8.37 15.69
N ALA A 69 -4.86 8.27 14.96
CA ALA A 69 -3.70 9.15 15.16
C ALA A 69 -4.03 10.61 14.82
N ALA A 70 -4.80 10.85 13.76
CA ALA A 70 -5.25 12.19 13.39
C ALA A 70 -6.15 12.82 14.46
N ALA A 71 -7.12 12.06 14.98
CA ALA A 71 -8.11 12.56 15.94
C ALA A 71 -7.49 12.93 17.30
N ARG A 72 -6.36 12.32 17.67
CA ARG A 72 -5.64 12.60 18.93
C ARG A 72 -4.75 13.84 18.89
N SER A 73 -4.53 14.44 17.71
CA SER A 73 -3.66 15.61 17.57
C SER A 73 -4.49 16.88 17.31
N PRO A 74 -4.19 18.00 18.00
CA PRO A 74 -4.78 19.30 17.70
C PRO A 74 -4.55 19.75 16.24
N GLU A 75 -3.37 19.42 15.70
CA GLU A 75 -2.97 19.68 14.31
C GLU A 75 -3.64 18.72 13.29
N GLY A 76 -4.25 17.63 13.77
CA GLY A 76 -4.89 16.62 12.94
C GLY A 76 -3.97 16.05 11.84
N LEU A 77 -4.53 15.88 10.64
CA LEU A 77 -3.77 15.50 9.44
C LEU A 77 -3.28 16.72 8.64
N SER A 78 -2.83 17.80 9.29
CA SER A 78 -2.34 18.98 8.57
C SER A 78 -1.27 18.61 7.54
N ARG A 79 -1.16 19.41 6.47
CA ARG A 79 -0.12 19.18 5.43
C ARG A 79 1.28 19.18 6.04
N ARG A 80 1.49 19.93 7.13
CA ARG A 80 2.75 19.98 7.89
C ARG A 80 3.01 18.65 8.59
N VAL A 81 2.06 18.14 9.38
CA VAL A 81 2.17 16.83 10.05
C VAL A 81 2.43 15.70 9.04
N ARG A 82 1.68 15.64 7.93
CA ARG A 82 1.89 14.60 6.90
C ARG A 82 3.26 14.68 6.24
N ARG A 83 3.74 15.89 5.98
CA ARG A 83 5.07 16.10 5.40
C ARG A 83 6.10 15.64 6.42
N ALA A 84 6.03 16.11 7.65
CA ALA A 84 6.92 15.75 8.73
C ALA A 84 6.94 14.24 9.00
N ALA A 85 5.80 13.54 9.00
CA ALA A 85 5.75 12.09 9.21
C ALA A 85 6.44 11.28 8.10
N SER A 86 6.57 11.84 6.89
CA SER A 86 7.12 11.13 5.74
C SER A 86 8.52 11.57 5.35
N ARG A 87 8.87 12.86 5.48
CA ARG A 87 10.13 13.44 5.01
C ARG A 87 10.41 14.84 5.57
N GLY A 88 11.60 15.35 5.28
CA GLY A 88 12.01 16.72 5.61
C GLY A 88 12.67 16.85 6.99
N PRO A 89 12.98 18.08 7.42
CA PRO A 89 13.58 18.32 8.73
C PRO A 89 12.64 17.88 9.87
N VAL A 90 13.20 17.70 11.07
CA VAL A 90 12.42 17.48 12.30
C VAL A 90 11.77 18.83 12.67
N PRO A 91 10.44 18.89 12.89
CA PRO A 91 9.79 20.12 13.34
C PRO A 91 10.33 20.58 14.69
N ALA A 92 10.56 21.89 14.85
CA ALA A 92 10.92 22.48 16.14
C ALA A 92 9.72 22.55 17.10
N ASP A 93 8.52 22.71 16.56
CA ASP A 93 7.27 22.70 17.30
C ASP A 93 6.99 21.29 17.86
N PRO A 94 6.91 21.13 19.21
CA PRO A 94 6.73 19.84 19.85
C PRO A 94 5.38 19.18 19.50
N ASP A 95 4.32 19.96 19.26
CA ASP A 95 2.99 19.43 18.93
C ASP A 95 2.98 18.84 17.53
N VAL A 96 3.57 19.54 16.56
CA VAL A 96 3.72 19.04 15.18
C VAL A 96 4.64 17.82 15.15
N ARG A 97 5.71 17.82 15.94
CA ARG A 97 6.65 16.68 16.06
C ARG A 97 5.94 15.46 16.64
N GLY A 98 5.21 15.61 17.75
CA GLY A 98 4.44 14.54 18.39
C GLY A 98 3.36 13.96 17.48
N ALA A 99 2.61 14.82 16.79
CA ALA A 99 1.60 14.41 15.81
C ALA A 99 2.23 13.62 14.64
N ALA A 100 3.36 14.09 14.12
CA ALA A 100 4.09 13.41 13.06
C ALA A 100 4.65 12.06 13.49
N HIS A 101 5.12 11.94 14.74
CA HIS A 101 5.55 10.68 15.33
C HIS A 101 4.41 9.65 15.40
N GLN A 102 3.26 10.04 15.96
CA GLN A 102 2.08 9.18 16.05
C GLN A 102 1.58 8.72 14.67
N LEU A 103 1.59 9.62 13.68
CA LEU A 103 1.24 9.29 12.30
C LEU A 103 2.25 8.30 11.68
N ALA A 104 3.55 8.45 11.94
CA ALA A 104 4.57 7.52 11.46
C ALA A 104 4.41 6.12 12.09
N LEU A 105 4.11 6.04 13.39
CA LEU A 105 3.82 4.78 14.09
C LEU A 105 2.57 4.08 13.53
N ALA A 106 1.48 4.84 13.30
CA ALA A 106 0.26 4.30 12.71
C ALA A 106 0.47 3.73 11.30
N GLN A 107 1.40 4.30 10.52
CA GLN A 107 1.79 3.78 9.21
C GLN A 107 2.75 2.58 9.30
N LEU A 108 3.56 2.53 10.36
CA LEU A 108 4.52 1.45 10.60
C LEU A 108 3.84 0.17 11.08
N GLU A 109 2.78 0.28 11.89
CA GLU A 109 2.13 -0.87 12.52
C GLU A 109 1.65 -1.95 11.52
N PRO A 110 0.97 -1.63 10.41
CA PRO A 110 0.60 -2.65 9.41
C PRO A 110 1.82 -3.35 8.80
N LEU A 111 2.90 -2.62 8.53
CA LEU A 111 4.13 -3.18 7.95
C LEU A 111 4.86 -4.09 8.94
N GLU A 112 4.81 -3.77 10.24
CA GLU A 112 5.36 -4.62 11.29
C GLU A 112 4.58 -5.94 11.40
N ARG A 113 3.24 -5.88 11.36
CA ARG A 113 2.39 -7.08 11.35
C ARG A 113 2.66 -7.95 10.12
N GLN A 114 2.98 -7.33 8.99
CA GLN A 114 3.32 -7.99 7.74
C GLN A 114 4.78 -8.42 7.65
N ARG A 115 5.66 -8.01 8.58
CA ARG A 115 7.11 -8.23 8.48
C ARG A 115 7.49 -9.72 8.33
N ARG A 116 6.73 -10.62 8.94
CA ARG A 116 7.03 -12.06 8.94
C ARG A 116 6.52 -12.78 7.69
N TRP A 117 5.32 -12.44 7.21
CA TRP A 117 4.67 -13.18 6.12
C TRP A 117 4.61 -12.41 4.80
N GLY A 118 4.59 -11.07 4.83
CA GLY A 118 4.49 -10.21 3.65
C GLY A 118 5.64 -10.42 2.64
N PRO A 119 6.92 -10.31 3.05
CA PRO A 119 8.03 -10.59 2.16
C PRO A 119 8.03 -12.02 1.62
N ALA A 120 7.71 -13.01 2.44
CA ALA A 120 7.61 -14.41 2.02
C ALA A 120 6.52 -14.60 0.94
N PHE A 121 5.34 -14.01 1.14
CA PHE A 121 4.27 -14.03 0.15
C PHE A 121 4.68 -13.36 -1.17
N LEU A 122 5.30 -12.17 -1.12
CA LEU A 122 5.74 -11.46 -2.32
C LEU A 122 6.84 -12.22 -3.08
N LEU A 123 7.77 -12.85 -2.37
CA LEU A 123 8.81 -13.70 -2.98
C LEU A 123 8.21 -14.98 -3.55
N LEU A 124 7.21 -15.58 -2.91
CA LEU A 124 6.49 -16.72 -3.45
C LEU A 124 5.78 -16.35 -4.77
N MET A 125 5.10 -15.21 -4.81
CA MET A 125 4.47 -14.71 -6.05
C MET A 125 5.51 -14.41 -7.14
N THR A 126 6.68 -13.89 -6.76
CA THR A 126 7.82 -13.70 -7.67
C THR A 126 8.27 -15.02 -8.28
N ALA A 127 8.47 -16.05 -7.45
CA ALA A 127 8.90 -17.37 -7.91
C ALA A 127 7.85 -18.04 -8.80
N LEU A 128 6.56 -17.92 -8.45
CA LEU A 128 5.47 -18.44 -9.26
C LEU A 128 5.42 -17.75 -10.63
N ALA A 129 5.52 -16.43 -10.68
CA ALA A 129 5.57 -15.68 -11.94
C ALA A 129 6.80 -16.06 -12.78
N ALA A 130 7.97 -16.22 -12.16
CA ALA A 130 9.18 -16.67 -12.86
C ALA A 130 9.02 -18.09 -13.43
N ALA A 131 8.40 -19.01 -12.68
CA ALA A 131 8.11 -20.36 -13.18
C ALA A 131 7.18 -20.32 -14.40
N LEU A 132 6.11 -19.52 -14.36
CA LEU A 132 5.22 -19.29 -15.50
C LEU A 132 5.93 -18.65 -16.70
N ALA A 133 6.93 -17.81 -16.45
CA ALA A 133 7.73 -17.20 -17.52
C ALA A 133 8.61 -18.21 -18.25
N VAL A 134 9.04 -19.27 -17.55
CA VAL A 134 9.87 -20.34 -18.12
C VAL A 134 9.01 -21.37 -18.87
N THR A 135 7.81 -21.66 -18.39
CA THR A 135 6.94 -22.71 -18.96
C THR A 135 5.88 -22.18 -19.93
N GLY A 136 5.57 -20.89 -19.89
CA GLY A 136 4.54 -20.25 -20.69
C GLY A 136 5.06 -19.03 -21.43
N SER A 137 4.52 -17.85 -21.11
CA SER A 137 4.84 -16.60 -21.80
C SER A 137 5.97 -15.82 -21.14
N ALA A 138 6.94 -15.32 -21.92
CA ALA A 138 8.00 -14.44 -21.41
C ALA A 138 7.46 -13.15 -20.76
N TRP A 139 6.21 -12.77 -21.03
CA TRP A 139 5.54 -11.63 -20.40
C TRP A 139 5.47 -11.74 -18.87
N TRP A 140 5.44 -12.95 -18.32
CA TRP A 140 5.43 -13.20 -16.88
C TRP A 140 6.69 -12.69 -16.16
N TRP A 141 7.80 -12.43 -16.87
CA TRP A 141 8.95 -11.74 -16.29
C TRP A 141 8.63 -10.34 -15.78
N VAL A 142 7.70 -9.63 -16.43
CA VAL A 142 7.21 -8.32 -15.95
C VAL A 142 6.50 -8.49 -14.61
N GLY A 143 5.68 -9.53 -14.48
CA GLY A 143 5.02 -9.90 -13.22
C GLY A 143 6.03 -10.23 -12.12
N ALA A 144 7.02 -11.08 -12.43
CA ALA A 144 8.08 -11.45 -11.49
C ALA A 144 8.86 -10.21 -11.01
N ALA A 145 9.28 -9.34 -11.93
CA ALA A 145 9.98 -8.09 -11.61
C ALA A 145 9.12 -7.16 -10.73
N SER A 146 7.82 -7.08 -11.00
CA SER A 146 6.88 -6.27 -10.21
C SER A 146 6.75 -6.78 -8.77
N TRP A 147 6.58 -8.09 -8.57
CA TRP A 147 6.50 -8.70 -7.24
C TRP A 147 7.81 -8.56 -6.46
N ALA A 148 8.95 -8.72 -7.13
CA ALA A 148 10.27 -8.49 -6.52
C ALA A 148 10.43 -7.02 -6.09
N ALA A 149 10.01 -6.08 -6.93
CA ALA A 149 10.03 -4.65 -6.62
C ALA A 149 9.12 -4.33 -5.41
N PHE A 150 7.95 -4.95 -5.30
CA PHE A 150 7.08 -4.79 -4.12
C PHE A 150 7.72 -5.36 -2.84
N ALA A 151 8.41 -6.49 -2.91
CA ALA A 151 9.14 -7.04 -1.76
C ALA A 151 10.23 -6.08 -1.28
N ALA A 152 11.01 -5.51 -2.21
CA ALA A 152 12.03 -4.51 -1.92
C ALA A 152 11.41 -3.22 -1.36
N ALA A 153 10.32 -2.73 -1.96
CA ALA A 153 9.60 -1.55 -1.51
C ALA A 153 9.03 -1.73 -0.10
N HIS A 154 8.45 -2.89 0.22
CA HIS A 154 7.95 -3.20 1.55
C HIS A 154 9.08 -3.08 2.60
N ARG A 155 10.25 -3.67 2.32
CA ARG A 155 11.42 -3.58 3.20
C ARG A 155 11.92 -2.14 3.34
N TYR A 156 12.02 -1.42 2.23
CA TYR A 156 12.43 -0.01 2.22
C TYR A 156 11.49 0.86 3.05
N LEU A 157 10.18 0.75 2.85
CA LEU A 157 9.17 1.51 3.59
C LEU A 157 9.21 1.21 5.09
N LEU A 158 9.33 -0.06 5.47
CA LEU A 158 9.47 -0.47 6.88
C LEU A 158 10.68 0.21 7.53
N LEU A 159 11.85 0.10 6.91
CA LEU A 159 13.08 0.69 7.45
C LEU A 159 13.02 2.21 7.50
N ARG A 160 12.49 2.84 6.44
CA ARG A 160 12.33 4.29 6.36
C ARG A 160 11.39 4.81 7.46
N LEU A 161 10.25 4.16 7.67
CA LEU A 161 9.27 4.58 8.68
C LEU A 161 9.81 4.37 10.11
N ARG A 162 10.54 3.29 10.37
CA ARG A 162 11.23 3.09 11.66
C ARG A 162 12.22 4.22 11.96
N ARG A 163 13.11 4.52 10.99
CA ARG A 163 14.07 5.61 11.14
C ARG A 163 13.35 6.94 11.35
N ARG A 164 12.28 7.18 10.61
CA ARG A 164 11.53 8.43 10.72
C ARG A 164 10.79 8.56 12.04
N ALA A 165 10.21 7.48 12.56
CA ALA A 165 9.58 7.46 13.87
C ALA A 165 10.60 7.76 14.97
N ALA A 166 11.77 7.10 14.96
CA ALA A 166 12.84 7.36 15.92
C ALA A 166 13.35 8.82 15.89
N LEU A 167 13.48 9.43 14.71
CA LEU A 167 13.87 10.83 14.58
C LEU A 167 12.81 11.83 15.08
N LEU A 168 11.55 11.42 15.15
CA LEU A 168 10.44 12.25 15.59
C LEU A 168 10.06 11.98 17.05
N ASP A 169 10.74 11.03 17.71
CA ASP A 169 10.43 10.63 19.08
C ASP A 169 10.59 11.82 20.03
N PRO A 170 9.51 12.28 20.68
CA PRO A 170 9.57 13.39 21.62
C PRO A 170 10.46 13.13 22.83
N ALA A 171 10.75 11.87 23.15
CA ALA A 171 11.58 11.48 24.29
C ALA A 171 13.09 11.45 23.98
N ALA A 172 13.49 11.63 22.71
CA ALA A 172 14.88 11.52 22.27
C ALA A 172 15.71 12.82 22.39
N GLY A 173 15.13 13.91 22.93
CA GLY A 173 15.82 15.19 23.16
C GLY A 173 15.18 15.95 24.30
#